data_AF-A0A1X0WQ88-F1
#
_entry.id   AF-A0A1X0WQ88-F1
#
_cell.length_a   1.000
_cell.length_b   1.000
_cell.length_c   1.000
_cell.angle_alpha   90.00
_cell.angle_beta   90.00
_cell.angle_gamma   90.00
#
_symmetry.space_group_name_H-M   'P 1'
#
loop_
_entity.id
_entity.type
_entity.pdbx_description
1 polymer ?
#
loop_
_entity_poly.entity_id
_entity_poly.type
_entity_poly.pdbx_seq_one_letter_code
_entity_poly.pdbx_strand_id
1 'polypeptide(L)'
;MVFTGMPYSSWKRQSQYNEEQERIFWEKESMKRKRENDFIQERIKCDLEFAKKHYQTTGNITYSIPVNDLPKDFNTLEVIIEVNLYDLVHYIYSDNLRFFYKTSQISFIPNLEDVLNIPEDIALQVCSLLSDEEYIFKSLHESWFRLYELYEYNKLFKSKYGSYAPFYKMANNSLLGEIEKLKSKSSFIKSWRNNRFWKKKGLSRKSISKLYSLVGFFYLEHDWDRVSYQKLFGIQTRGDNKF
;
A
#
# COMPACT_ATOMS: atom_id res chain seq x y z
N MET A 1 -56.47 -15.52 -31.89
CA MET A 1 -55.74 -14.31 -32.31
C MET A 1 -54.26 -14.68 -32.31
N VAL A 2 -53.66 -14.89 -33.48
CA VAL A 2 -52.26 -15.30 -33.62
C VAL A 2 -51.42 -14.03 -33.73
N PHE A 3 -50.50 -13.79 -32.80
CA PHE A 3 -49.51 -12.71 -32.89
C PHE A 3 -48.50 -13.06 -33.99
N THR A 4 -48.73 -12.56 -35.20
CA THR A 4 -47.74 -12.63 -36.29
C THR A 4 -46.75 -11.48 -36.18
N GLY A 5 -45.54 -11.80 -35.72
CA GLY A 5 -44.29 -11.32 -36.32
C GLY A 5 -43.84 -9.91 -35.95
N MET A 6 -42.88 -9.80 -35.03
CA MET A 6 -41.76 -8.90 -35.32
C MET A 6 -41.00 -9.50 -36.52
N PRO A 7 -40.75 -8.74 -37.60
CA PRO A 7 -40.09 -9.27 -38.77
C PRO A 7 -38.66 -9.70 -38.41
N TYR A 8 -38.27 -10.91 -38.81
CA TYR A 8 -36.95 -11.49 -38.53
C TYR A 8 -35.77 -10.56 -38.93
N SER A 9 -36.00 -9.65 -39.88
CA SER A 9 -35.07 -8.60 -40.31
C SER A 9 -34.86 -7.46 -39.31
N SER A 10 -35.85 -7.12 -38.47
CA SER A 10 -35.68 -6.06 -37.46
C SER A 10 -34.82 -6.54 -36.30
N TRP A 11 -35.03 -7.78 -35.82
CA TRP A 11 -34.21 -8.41 -34.79
C TRP A 11 -32.74 -8.56 -35.24
N LYS A 12 -32.51 -8.99 -36.48
CA LYS A 12 -31.16 -9.16 -37.01
C LYS A 12 -30.41 -7.83 -37.17
N ARG A 13 -31.09 -6.76 -37.61
CA ARG A 13 -30.52 -5.40 -37.66
C ARG A 13 -30.25 -4.81 -36.28
N GLN A 14 -31.15 -5.04 -35.32
CA GLN A 14 -31.00 -4.55 -33.94
C GLN A 14 -29.88 -5.29 -33.18
N SER A 15 -29.71 -6.60 -33.43
CA SER A 15 -28.55 -7.38 -32.95
C SER A 15 -27.24 -6.88 -33.55
N GLN A 16 -27.18 -6.70 -34.88
CA GLN A 16 -25.99 -6.17 -35.55
C GLN A 16 -25.62 -4.75 -35.08
N TYR A 17 -26.61 -3.89 -34.87
CA TYR A 17 -26.40 -2.55 -34.33
C TYR A 17 -25.85 -2.58 -32.89
N ASN A 18 -26.36 -3.49 -32.05
CA ASN A 18 -25.86 -3.68 -30.69
C ASN A 18 -24.43 -4.25 -30.66
N GLU A 19 -24.11 -5.23 -31.52
CA GLU A 19 -22.75 -5.78 -31.66
C GLU A 19 -21.75 -4.74 -32.18
N GLU A 20 -22.17 -3.87 -33.10
CA GLU A 20 -21.34 -2.78 -33.62
C GLU A 20 -21.12 -1.68 -32.57
N GLN A 21 -22.16 -1.33 -31.80
CA GLN A 21 -22.04 -0.41 -30.65
C GLN A 21 -21.12 -0.96 -29.55
N GLU A 22 -21.24 -2.24 -29.22
CA GLU A 22 -20.34 -2.91 -28.27
C GLU A 22 -18.90 -2.92 -28.78
N ARG A 23 -18.68 -3.21 -30.06
CA ARG A 23 -17.34 -3.18 -30.66
C ARG A 23 -16.73 -1.77 -30.59
N ILE A 24 -17.48 -0.74 -30.96
CA ILE A 24 -17.05 0.67 -30.87
C ILE A 24 -16.74 1.05 -29.42
N PHE A 25 -17.56 0.61 -28.46
CA PHE A 25 -17.31 0.83 -27.05
C PHE A 25 -15.99 0.21 -26.60
N TRP A 26 -15.77 -1.07 -26.93
CA TRP A 26 -14.54 -1.78 -26.58
C TRP A 26 -13.29 -1.22 -27.26
N GLU A 27 -13.40 -0.79 -28.52
CA GLU A 27 -12.31 -0.10 -29.22
C GLU A 27 -11.98 1.25 -28.56
N LYS A 28 -12.98 2.05 -28.19
CA LYS A 28 -12.78 3.31 -27.45
C LYS A 28 -12.14 3.06 -26.08
N GLU A 29 -12.61 2.07 -25.34
CA GLU A 29 -12.05 1.64 -24.05
C GLU A 29 -10.60 1.17 -24.18
N SER A 30 -10.30 0.37 -25.19
CA SER A 30 -8.92 -0.09 -25.48
C SER A 30 -7.99 1.08 -25.82
N MET A 31 -8.44 2.00 -26.67
CA MET A 31 -7.68 3.20 -27.02
C MET A 31 -7.47 4.13 -25.82
N LYS A 32 -8.47 4.24 -24.93
CA LYS A 32 -8.36 5.00 -23.70
C LYS A 32 -7.31 4.40 -22.76
N ARG A 33 -7.39 3.08 -22.50
CA ARG A 33 -6.39 2.36 -21.70
C ARG A 33 -4.99 2.47 -22.27
N LYS A 34 -4.84 2.41 -23.59
CA LYS A 34 -3.54 2.60 -24.25
C LYS A 34 -2.98 4.01 -24.00
N ARG A 35 -3.80 5.06 -24.15
CA ARG A 35 -3.39 6.44 -23.86
C ARG A 35 -3.02 6.66 -22.40
N GLU A 36 -3.77 6.07 -21.47
CA GLU A 36 -3.47 6.12 -20.03
C GLU A 36 -2.13 5.45 -19.74
N ASN A 37 -1.88 4.27 -20.31
CA ASN A 37 -0.61 3.57 -20.17
C ASN A 37 0.55 4.37 -20.77
N ASP A 38 0.40 4.91 -21.99
CA ASP A 38 1.43 5.73 -22.64
C ASP A 38 1.77 6.97 -21.78
N PHE A 39 0.74 7.62 -21.21
CA PHE A 39 0.93 8.76 -20.30
C PHE A 39 1.65 8.35 -19.01
N ILE A 40 1.29 7.21 -18.42
CA ILE A 40 1.95 6.68 -17.22
C ILE A 40 3.43 6.39 -17.50
N GLN A 41 3.75 5.73 -18.62
CA GLN A 41 5.13 5.42 -18.99
C GLN A 41 5.95 6.68 -19.22
N GLU A 42 5.37 7.71 -19.85
CA GLU A 42 6.05 9.00 -20.02
C GLU A 42 6.32 9.68 -18.67
N ARG A 43 5.38 9.62 -17.72
CA ARG A 43 5.57 10.16 -16.37
C ARG A 43 6.68 9.43 -15.61
N ILE A 44 6.65 8.11 -15.60
CA ILE A 44 7.71 7.28 -15.00
C ILE A 44 9.07 7.69 -15.58
N LYS A 45 9.17 7.81 -16.90
CA LYS A 45 10.41 8.22 -17.57
C LYS A 45 10.88 9.60 -17.12
N CYS A 46 9.99 10.60 -17.10
CA CYS A 46 10.31 11.96 -16.65
C CYS A 46 10.83 11.97 -15.20
N ASP A 47 10.21 11.21 -14.30
CA ASP A 47 10.61 11.18 -12.89
C ASP A 47 11.93 10.45 -12.71
N LEU A 48 12.19 9.38 -13.45
CA LEU A 48 13.49 8.70 -13.43
C LEU A 48 14.61 9.57 -14.01
N GLU A 49 14.34 10.35 -15.06
CA GLU A 49 15.28 11.34 -15.59
C GLU A 49 15.56 12.45 -14.58
N PHE A 50 14.53 12.94 -13.89
CA PHE A 50 14.68 13.87 -12.77
C PHE A 50 15.55 13.26 -11.67
N ALA A 51 15.27 12.03 -11.24
CA ALA A 51 16.03 11.35 -10.21
C ALA A 51 17.51 11.22 -10.59
N LYS A 52 17.79 10.77 -11.80
CA LYS A 52 19.15 10.66 -12.33
C LYS A 52 19.87 12.02 -12.37
N LYS A 53 19.16 13.12 -12.65
CA LYS A 53 19.74 14.47 -12.70
C LYS A 53 19.95 15.09 -11.31
N HIS A 54 18.97 14.96 -10.42
CA HIS A 54 18.94 15.64 -9.13
C HIS A 54 19.62 14.84 -8.02
N TYR A 55 19.48 13.51 -8.03
CA TYR A 55 20.08 12.62 -7.06
C TYR A 55 21.29 11.85 -7.59
N GLN A 56 21.63 12.02 -8.88
CA GLN A 56 22.73 11.32 -9.55
C GLN A 56 22.56 9.79 -9.59
N THR A 57 21.38 9.29 -9.27
CA THR A 57 21.06 7.87 -9.20
C THR A 57 19.57 7.63 -9.42
N THR A 58 19.22 6.42 -9.84
CA THR A 58 17.86 5.86 -9.77
C THR A 58 17.78 4.68 -8.80
N GLY A 59 18.88 4.37 -8.11
CA GLY A 59 18.97 3.30 -7.12
C GLY A 59 18.59 3.78 -5.72
N ASN A 60 19.24 3.20 -4.70
CA ASN A 60 18.92 3.50 -3.32
C ASN A 60 19.39 4.90 -2.91
N ILE A 61 18.55 5.59 -2.14
CA ILE A 61 18.89 6.82 -1.43
C ILE A 61 18.35 6.72 0.00
N THR A 62 19.06 7.32 0.94
CA THR A 62 18.63 7.47 2.32
C THR A 62 18.35 8.92 2.63
N TYR A 63 17.31 9.16 3.43
CA TYR A 63 17.04 10.49 3.94
C TYR A 63 16.35 10.44 5.31
N SER A 64 16.54 11.47 6.13
CA SER A 64 15.90 11.57 7.44
C SER A 64 14.49 12.17 7.33
N ILE A 65 13.53 11.61 8.06
CA ILE A 65 12.19 12.18 8.18
C ILE A 65 12.28 13.48 9.00
N PRO A 66 11.69 14.60 8.54
CA PRO A 66 11.65 15.81 9.34
C PRO A 66 10.85 15.57 10.61
N VAL A 67 11.33 16.11 11.73
CA VAL A 67 10.66 16.02 13.04
C VAL A 67 9.19 16.46 12.99
N ASN A 68 8.86 17.44 12.14
CA ASN A 68 7.51 17.97 11.99
C ASN A 68 6.52 16.97 11.36
N ASP A 69 7.02 15.97 10.64
CA ASP A 69 6.20 14.92 10.01
C ASP A 69 5.99 13.72 10.96
N LEU A 70 6.60 13.74 12.14
CA LEU A 70 6.48 12.70 13.15
C LEU A 70 5.40 13.05 14.19
N PRO A 71 4.71 12.03 14.77
CA PRO A 71 3.81 12.25 15.90
C PRO A 71 4.53 12.91 17.06
N LYS A 72 3.82 13.71 17.86
CA LYS A 72 4.39 14.41 19.03
C LYS A 72 5.15 13.49 19.99
N ASP A 73 4.70 12.25 20.12
CA ASP A 73 5.32 11.25 21.00
C ASP A 73 6.65 10.68 20.45
N PHE A 74 6.95 10.93 19.17
CA PHE A 74 8.12 10.44 18.44
C PHE A 74 8.90 11.55 17.75
N ASN A 75 8.63 12.82 18.06
CA ASN A 75 9.26 13.96 17.40
C ASN A 75 10.76 14.10 17.73
N THR A 76 11.24 13.46 18.80
CA THR A 76 12.67 13.38 19.11
C THR A 76 13.34 12.19 18.42
N LEU A 77 12.57 11.30 17.79
CA LEU A 77 13.10 10.07 17.19
C LEU A 77 13.71 10.38 15.83
N GLU A 78 14.96 9.95 15.64
CA GLU A 78 15.62 10.09 14.35
C GLU A 78 15.32 8.87 13.48
N VAL A 79 14.55 9.08 12.42
CA VAL A 79 14.14 8.04 11.48
C VAL A 79 14.83 8.28 10.15
N ILE A 80 15.54 7.26 9.66
CA ILE A 80 16.04 7.22 8.28
C ILE A 80 15.12 6.32 7.48
N ILE A 81 14.69 6.81 6.32
CA ILE A 81 14.07 5.99 5.29
C ILE A 81 15.09 5.76 4.19
N GLU A 82 15.30 4.49 3.84
CA GLU A 82 15.96 4.08 2.60
C GLU A 82 14.91 3.72 1.57
N VAL A 83 15.01 4.29 0.37
CA VAL A 83 14.13 3.98 -0.77
C VAL A 83 14.95 3.72 -2.02
N ASN A 84 14.49 2.79 -2.85
CA ASN A 84 14.99 2.66 -4.22
C ASN A 84 14.17 3.57 -5.13
N LEU A 85 14.79 4.57 -5.76
CA LEU A 85 14.06 5.57 -6.55
C LEU A 85 13.35 4.97 -7.77
N TYR A 86 13.92 3.93 -8.38
CA TYR A 86 13.28 3.21 -9.48
C TYR A 86 12.00 2.54 -9.02
N ASP A 87 12.07 1.75 -7.94
CA ASP A 87 10.92 1.05 -7.41
C ASP A 87 9.86 2.01 -6.85
N LEU A 88 10.30 3.10 -6.21
CA LEU A 88 9.44 4.15 -5.67
C LEU A 88 8.61 4.87 -6.74
N VAL A 89 9.24 5.22 -7.88
CA VAL A 89 8.51 5.84 -9.01
C VAL A 89 7.49 4.84 -9.57
N HIS A 90 7.92 3.60 -9.81
CA HIS A 90 7.01 2.56 -10.31
C HIS A 90 5.89 2.24 -9.32
N TYR A 91 6.14 2.30 -8.00
CA TYR A 91 5.13 2.13 -6.95
C TYR A 91 3.98 3.14 -7.12
N ILE A 92 4.30 4.42 -7.34
CA ILE A 92 3.29 5.50 -7.42
C ILE A 92 2.41 5.39 -8.66
N TYR A 93 3.03 4.99 -9.77
CA TYR A 93 2.37 4.85 -11.06
C TYR A 93 1.80 3.46 -11.31
N SER A 94 2.09 2.49 -10.45
CA SER A 94 1.41 1.20 -10.50
C SER A 94 -0.08 1.38 -10.19
N ASP A 95 -0.91 0.59 -10.88
CA ASP A 95 -2.35 0.45 -10.66
C ASP A 95 -2.62 -0.09 -9.24
N ASN A 96 -3.80 -0.68 -8.99
CA ASN A 96 -4.16 -1.32 -7.72
C ASN A 96 -3.07 -2.25 -7.11
N LEU A 97 -2.06 -2.67 -7.87
CA LEU A 97 -0.89 -3.45 -7.44
C LEU A 97 0.19 -2.69 -6.64
N ARG A 98 -0.06 -1.44 -6.18
CA ARG A 98 0.91 -0.63 -5.40
C ARG A 98 1.64 -1.42 -4.32
N PHE A 99 0.94 -2.30 -3.64
CA PHE A 99 1.39 -2.99 -2.44
C PHE A 99 2.50 -4.04 -2.65
N PHE A 100 2.74 -4.48 -3.89
CA PHE A 100 3.85 -5.41 -4.19
C PHE A 100 5.22 -4.76 -4.06
N TYR A 101 5.28 -3.42 -4.00
CA TYR A 101 6.51 -2.65 -4.06
C TYR A 101 6.67 -1.72 -2.86
N LYS A 102 6.19 -2.11 -1.66
CA LYS A 102 6.63 -1.39 -0.45
C LYS A 102 8.15 -1.59 -0.30
N THR A 103 8.91 -0.59 -0.73
CA THR A 103 10.37 -0.66 -0.85
C THR A 103 11.07 0.12 0.25
N SER A 104 10.36 1.06 0.86
CA SER A 104 10.85 1.87 1.96
C SER A 104 11.30 0.98 3.12
N GLN A 105 12.58 1.03 3.44
CA GLN A 105 13.14 0.44 4.64
C GLN A 105 13.30 1.52 5.70
N ILE A 106 12.79 1.25 6.89
CA ILE A 106 12.80 2.18 8.01
C ILE A 106 13.89 1.72 8.96
N SER A 107 14.84 2.60 9.23
CA SER A 107 15.84 2.40 10.27
C SER A 107 15.71 3.49 11.32
N PHE A 108 15.83 3.08 12.58
CA PHE A 108 15.83 3.98 13.72
C PHE A 108 17.28 4.20 14.16
N ILE A 109 17.72 5.46 14.20
CA ILE A 109 19.04 5.86 14.74
C ILE A 109 18.97 5.76 16.29
N PRO A 110 20.09 5.49 17.00
CA PRO A 110 20.09 5.25 18.45
C PRO A 110 19.56 6.43 19.28
N ASN A 111 18.24 6.44 19.50
CA ASN A 111 17.57 7.13 20.62
C ASN A 111 16.22 6.46 20.99
N LEU A 112 16.01 5.21 20.56
CA LEU A 112 14.79 4.46 20.87
C LEU A 112 14.62 4.25 22.39
N GLU A 113 15.74 4.10 23.10
CA GLU A 113 15.82 4.04 24.56
C GLU A 113 15.18 5.25 25.25
N ASP A 114 15.49 6.47 24.80
CA ASP A 114 14.91 7.70 25.33
C ASP A 114 13.41 7.79 25.04
N VAL A 115 13.03 7.49 23.80
CA VAL A 115 11.65 7.62 23.33
C VAL A 115 10.72 6.62 24.03
N LEU A 116 11.18 5.37 24.19
CA LEU A 116 10.45 4.32 24.90
C LEU A 116 10.67 4.35 26.41
N ASN A 117 11.64 5.15 26.89
CA ASN A 117 12.10 5.19 28.27
C ASN A 117 12.44 3.77 28.78
N ILE A 118 13.39 3.13 28.10
CA ILE A 118 13.89 1.78 28.36
C ILE A 118 15.42 1.78 28.37
N PRO A 119 16.07 0.81 29.04
CA PRO A 119 17.50 0.58 28.94
C PRO A 119 17.98 0.29 27.51
N GLU A 120 19.22 0.69 27.20
CA GLU A 120 19.89 0.49 25.89
C GLU A 120 19.91 -0.99 25.46
N ASP A 121 20.22 -1.91 26.37
CA ASP A 121 20.25 -3.35 26.08
C ASP A 121 18.88 -3.91 25.67
N ILE A 122 17.81 -3.32 26.19
CA ILE A 122 16.43 -3.65 25.80
C ILE A 122 16.08 -2.99 24.47
N ALA A 123 16.52 -1.75 24.24
CA ALA A 123 16.31 -1.06 22.96
C ALA A 123 16.97 -1.82 21.80
N LEU A 124 18.20 -2.31 21.97
CA LEU A 124 18.89 -3.15 21.00
C LEU A 124 18.12 -4.44 20.69
N GLN A 125 17.57 -5.09 21.73
CA GLN A 125 16.71 -6.27 21.55
C GLN A 125 15.43 -5.94 20.78
N VAL A 126 14.81 -4.79 21.03
CA VAL A 126 13.64 -4.32 20.28
C VAL A 126 14.00 -4.11 18.81
N CYS A 127 15.10 -3.42 18.51
CA CYS A 127 15.56 -3.18 17.14
C CYS A 127 15.86 -4.50 16.40
N SER A 128 16.56 -5.44 17.05
CA SER A 128 16.83 -6.76 16.48
C SER A 128 15.53 -7.50 16.14
N LEU A 129 14.58 -7.56 17.08
CA LEU A 129 13.30 -8.22 16.86
C LEU A 129 12.45 -7.53 15.79
N LEU A 130 12.49 -6.19 15.70
CA LEU A 130 11.79 -5.46 14.65
C LEU A 130 12.34 -5.81 13.26
N SER A 131 13.66 -5.89 13.13
CA SER A 131 14.31 -6.30 11.88
C SER A 131 13.93 -7.75 11.52
N ASP A 132 13.97 -8.66 12.50
CA ASP A 132 13.59 -10.06 12.30
C ASP A 132 12.12 -10.23 11.90
N GLU A 133 11.22 -9.39 12.42
CA GLU A 133 9.78 -9.47 12.18
C GLU A 133 9.29 -8.59 11.01
N GLU A 134 10.16 -7.84 10.34
CA GLU A 134 9.75 -6.88 9.29
C GLU A 134 8.95 -7.54 8.16
N TYR A 135 9.35 -8.76 7.78
CA TYR A 135 8.64 -9.54 6.76
C TYR A 135 7.19 -9.87 7.14
N ILE A 136 6.88 -9.96 8.45
CA ILE A 136 5.52 -10.20 8.96
C ILE A 136 4.66 -8.98 8.67
N PHE A 137 5.18 -7.76 8.88
CA PHE A 137 4.45 -6.53 8.57
C PHE A 137 4.19 -6.39 7.07
N LYS A 138 5.19 -6.71 6.22
CA LYS A 138 5.02 -6.76 4.76
C LYS A 138 3.91 -7.74 4.36
N SER A 139 3.94 -8.96 4.92
CA SER A 139 2.92 -9.98 4.67
C SER A 139 1.53 -9.55 5.15
N LEU A 140 1.44 -8.87 6.30
CA LEU A 140 0.18 -8.35 6.81
C LEU A 140 -0.44 -7.31 5.88
N HIS A 141 0.37 -6.37 5.38
CA HIS A 141 -0.06 -5.39 4.37
C HIS A 141 -0.62 -6.06 3.12
N GLU A 142 0.10 -7.06 2.60
CA GLU A 142 -0.34 -7.82 1.43
C GLU A 142 -1.68 -8.53 1.67
N SER A 143 -1.85 -9.19 2.82
CA SER A 143 -3.11 -9.87 3.14
C SER A 143 -4.28 -8.90 3.35
N TRP A 144 -4.07 -7.77 4.04
CA TRP A 144 -5.09 -6.73 4.18
C TRP A 144 -5.49 -6.12 2.85
N PHE A 145 -4.52 -5.95 1.95
CA PHE A 145 -4.80 -5.45 0.62
C PHE A 145 -5.63 -6.43 -0.20
N ARG A 146 -5.27 -7.71 -0.26
CA ARG A 146 -6.07 -8.74 -0.94
C ARG A 146 -7.49 -8.81 -0.41
N LEU A 147 -7.66 -8.57 0.90
CA LEU A 147 -8.97 -8.49 1.53
C LEU A 147 -9.78 -7.28 1.02
N TYR A 148 -9.13 -6.13 0.86
CA TYR A 148 -9.75 -4.93 0.28
C TYR A 148 -10.12 -5.12 -1.20
N GLU A 149 -9.24 -5.70 -2.02
CA GLU A 149 -9.55 -6.02 -3.42
C GLU A 149 -10.75 -6.95 -3.53
N LEU A 150 -10.78 -8.00 -2.72
CA LEU A 150 -11.89 -8.93 -2.66
C LEU A 150 -13.20 -8.23 -2.30
N TYR A 151 -13.15 -7.26 -1.37
CA TYR A 151 -14.29 -6.45 -0.98
C TYR A 151 -14.80 -5.58 -2.14
N GLU A 152 -13.93 -4.81 -2.80
CA GLU A 152 -14.32 -3.94 -3.92
C GLU A 152 -14.82 -4.76 -5.12
N TYR A 153 -14.17 -5.89 -5.43
CA TYR A 153 -14.65 -6.82 -6.47
C TYR A 153 -16.07 -7.31 -6.15
N ASN A 154 -16.29 -7.77 -4.91
CA ASN A 154 -17.60 -8.24 -4.49
C ASN A 154 -18.67 -7.15 -4.50
N LYS A 155 -18.30 -5.91 -4.16
CA LYS A 155 -19.18 -4.74 -4.26
C LYS A 155 -19.59 -4.45 -5.71
N LEU A 156 -18.65 -4.47 -6.65
CA LEU A 156 -18.93 -4.32 -8.09
C LEU A 156 -19.78 -5.48 -8.63
N PHE A 157 -19.45 -6.71 -8.25
CA PHE A 157 -20.21 -7.90 -8.63
C PHE A 157 -21.65 -7.82 -8.14
N LYS A 158 -21.85 -7.45 -6.87
CA LYS A 158 -23.18 -7.27 -6.27
C LYS A 158 -23.97 -6.17 -6.96
N SER A 159 -23.33 -5.07 -7.33
CA SER A 159 -23.97 -4.00 -8.11
C SER A 159 -24.44 -4.48 -9.49
N LYS A 160 -23.71 -5.39 -10.13
CA LYS A 160 -24.00 -5.87 -11.48
C LYS A 160 -25.02 -7.02 -11.51
N TYR A 161 -24.95 -7.94 -10.54
CA TYR A 161 -25.69 -9.20 -10.57
C TYR A 161 -26.68 -9.36 -9.40
N GLY A 162 -26.82 -8.35 -8.52
CA GLY A 162 -27.74 -8.38 -7.38
C GLY A 162 -27.40 -9.40 -6.28
N SER A 163 -26.26 -10.10 -6.40
CA SER A 163 -25.85 -11.19 -5.53
C SER A 163 -24.35 -11.08 -5.20
N TYR A 164 -23.92 -11.74 -4.12
CA TYR A 164 -22.48 -11.77 -3.79
C TYR A 164 -21.69 -12.55 -4.84
N ALA A 165 -20.41 -12.19 -5.00
CA ALA A 165 -19.52 -12.95 -5.85
C ALA A 165 -19.40 -14.40 -5.36
N PRO A 166 -19.39 -15.39 -6.27
CA PRO A 166 -19.11 -16.78 -5.92
C PRO A 166 -17.83 -16.88 -5.08
N PHE A 167 -17.86 -17.71 -4.04
CA PHE A 167 -16.74 -17.93 -3.11
C PHE A 167 -16.24 -16.72 -2.30
N TYR A 168 -16.86 -15.53 -2.40
CA TYR A 168 -16.45 -14.34 -1.63
C TYR A 168 -16.27 -14.64 -0.15
N LYS A 169 -17.27 -15.29 0.48
CA LYS A 169 -17.22 -15.62 1.91
C LYS A 169 -16.06 -16.55 2.25
N MET A 170 -15.76 -17.52 1.38
CA MET A 170 -14.68 -18.48 1.60
C MET A 170 -13.31 -17.80 1.47
N ALA A 171 -13.09 -17.03 0.41
CA ALA A 171 -11.85 -16.26 0.24
C ALA A 171 -11.65 -15.23 1.36
N ASN A 172 -12.71 -14.53 1.76
CA ASN A 172 -12.67 -13.56 2.86
C ASN A 172 -12.24 -14.23 4.17
N ASN A 173 -12.84 -15.37 4.52
CA ASN A 173 -12.48 -16.09 5.73
C ASN A 173 -11.05 -16.66 5.68
N SER A 174 -10.59 -17.09 4.51
CA SER A 174 -9.20 -17.55 4.33
C SER A 174 -8.21 -16.41 4.60
N LEU A 175 -8.41 -15.25 3.98
CA LEU A 175 -7.55 -14.07 4.16
C LEU A 175 -7.58 -13.56 5.60
N LEU A 176 -8.75 -13.51 6.24
CA LEU A 176 -8.84 -13.17 7.67
C LEU A 176 -8.08 -14.17 8.55
N GLY A 177 -8.14 -15.46 8.24
CA GLY A 177 -7.37 -16.50 8.92
C GLY A 177 -5.86 -16.32 8.75
N GLU A 178 -5.40 -15.97 7.55
CA GLU A 178 -3.99 -15.65 7.27
C GLU A 178 -3.52 -14.43 8.07
N ILE A 179 -4.31 -13.35 8.09
CA ILE A 179 -4.03 -12.14 8.86
C ILE A 179 -3.89 -12.47 10.35
N GLU A 180 -4.82 -13.22 10.94
CA GLU A 180 -4.75 -13.59 12.35
C GLU A 180 -3.55 -14.51 12.65
N LYS A 181 -3.22 -15.42 11.73
CA LYS A 181 -2.01 -16.25 11.84
C LYS A 181 -0.74 -15.39 11.82
N LEU A 182 -0.64 -14.42 10.92
CA LEU A 182 0.49 -13.49 10.85
C LEU A 182 0.59 -12.63 12.12
N LYS A 183 -0.53 -12.06 12.59
CA LYS A 183 -0.57 -11.30 13.84
C LYS A 183 -0.09 -12.11 15.04
N SER A 184 -0.43 -13.39 15.09
CA SER A 184 -0.02 -14.28 16.20
C SER A 184 1.48 -14.59 16.24
N LYS A 185 2.19 -14.38 15.12
CA LYS A 185 3.64 -14.59 15.01
C LYS A 185 4.46 -13.39 15.45
N SER A 186 3.88 -12.20 15.43
CA SER A 186 4.60 -10.97 15.79
C SER A 186 4.47 -10.65 17.28
N SER A 187 5.58 -10.27 17.90
CA SER A 187 5.62 -9.76 19.27
C SER A 187 5.12 -8.31 19.36
N PHE A 188 5.07 -7.58 18.24
CA PHE A 188 4.68 -6.17 18.17
C PHE A 188 3.19 -5.93 17.92
N ILE A 189 2.40 -6.99 17.71
CA ILE A 189 0.94 -6.85 17.62
C ILE A 189 0.33 -6.89 19.02
N LYS A 190 -0.50 -5.90 19.34
CA LYS A 190 -1.11 -5.76 20.67
C LYS A 190 -1.94 -6.99 21.03
N SER A 191 -1.49 -7.75 22.03
CA SER A 191 -2.21 -8.90 22.58
C SER A 191 -1.83 -9.14 24.05
N TRP A 192 -2.64 -9.89 24.80
CA TRP A 192 -2.31 -10.23 26.19
C TRP A 192 -1.00 -11.02 26.30
N ARG A 193 -0.76 -11.94 25.37
CA ARG A 193 0.49 -12.72 25.27
C ARG A 193 1.70 -11.81 25.08
N ASN A 194 1.61 -10.87 24.15
CA ASN A 194 2.71 -9.96 23.83
C ASN A 194 2.94 -8.94 24.95
N ASN A 195 1.88 -8.47 25.60
CA ASN A 195 2.01 -7.65 26.82
C ASN A 195 2.80 -8.37 27.91
N ARG A 196 2.56 -9.68 28.10
CA ARG A 196 3.30 -10.48 29.07
C ARG A 196 4.76 -10.69 28.64
N PHE A 197 5.00 -10.91 27.34
CA PHE A 197 6.34 -11.03 26.77
C PHE A 197 7.17 -9.75 27.04
N TRP A 198 6.65 -8.58 26.68
CA TRP A 198 7.36 -7.31 26.87
C TRP A 198 7.55 -6.94 28.33
N LYS A 199 6.58 -7.25 29.21
CA LYS A 199 6.77 -7.08 30.66
C LYS A 199 7.92 -7.95 31.19
N LYS A 200 8.05 -9.20 30.72
CA LYS A 200 9.17 -10.08 31.10
C LYS A 200 10.52 -9.55 30.60
N LYS A 201 10.52 -8.82 29.48
CA LYS A 201 11.69 -8.12 28.94
C LYS A 201 12.01 -6.81 29.66
N GLY A 202 11.24 -6.41 30.68
CA GLY A 202 11.51 -5.23 31.49
C GLY A 202 10.75 -3.96 31.08
N LEU A 203 9.87 -4.02 30.07
CA LEU A 203 9.13 -2.83 29.64
C LEU A 203 7.99 -2.49 30.61
N SER A 204 7.90 -1.20 30.95
CA SER A 204 6.76 -0.65 31.69
C SER A 204 5.48 -0.70 30.84
N ARG A 205 4.30 -0.61 31.49
CA ARG A 205 3.02 -0.52 30.75
C ARG A 205 2.99 0.66 29.77
N LYS A 206 3.61 1.79 30.14
CA LYS A 206 3.69 2.99 29.31
C LYS A 206 4.61 2.75 28.10
N SER A 207 5.77 2.15 28.31
CA SER A 207 6.73 1.79 27.27
C SER A 207 6.14 0.79 26.27
N ILE A 208 5.40 -0.23 26.74
CA ILE A 208 4.70 -1.19 25.87
C ILE A 208 3.67 -0.49 24.99
N SER A 209 2.88 0.42 25.58
CA SER A 209 1.87 1.17 24.80
C SER A 209 2.54 2.02 23.73
N LYS A 210 3.62 2.72 24.07
CA LYS A 210 4.41 3.51 23.13
C LYS A 210 5.03 2.64 22.02
N LEU A 211 5.56 1.48 22.36
CA LEU A 211 6.13 0.54 21.40
C LEU A 211 5.09 0.10 20.36
N TYR A 212 3.88 -0.27 20.80
CA TYR A 212 2.82 -0.61 19.84
C TYR A 212 2.38 0.58 18.99
N SER A 213 2.32 1.79 19.55
CA SER A 213 2.03 3.00 18.77
C SER A 213 3.12 3.29 17.74
N LEU A 214 4.39 3.07 18.10
CA LEU A 214 5.53 3.24 17.19
C LEU A 214 5.42 2.25 16.03
N VAL A 215 5.23 0.97 16.32
CA VAL A 215 5.09 -0.06 15.27
C VAL A 215 3.84 0.16 14.42
N GLY A 216 2.72 0.53 15.05
CA GLY A 216 1.49 0.88 14.37
C GLY A 216 1.72 1.99 13.35
N PHE A 217 2.29 3.12 13.79
CA PHE A 217 2.56 4.27 12.94
C PHE A 217 3.53 3.92 11.80
N PHE A 218 4.72 3.41 12.12
CA PHE A 218 5.79 3.23 11.14
C PHE A 218 5.58 2.02 10.22
N TYR A 219 5.10 0.89 10.73
CA TYR A 219 5.05 -0.34 9.95
C TYR A 219 3.65 -0.74 9.50
N LEU A 220 2.57 -0.29 10.14
CA LEU A 220 1.21 -0.78 9.85
C LEU A 220 0.28 0.26 9.22
N GLU A 221 0.44 1.53 9.53
CA GLU A 221 -0.52 2.57 9.14
C GLU A 221 -0.01 3.43 7.98
N HIS A 222 1.27 3.81 8.02
CA HIS A 222 1.81 4.78 7.06
C HIS A 222 2.31 4.14 5.76
N ASP A 223 2.02 4.85 4.66
CA ASP A 223 2.54 4.56 3.33
C ASP A 223 3.81 5.39 3.10
N TRP A 224 4.93 4.87 3.58
CA TRP A 224 6.21 5.57 3.50
C TRP A 224 6.71 5.73 2.08
N ASP A 225 6.37 4.84 1.14
CA ASP A 225 6.72 5.02 -0.27
C ASP A 225 5.98 6.24 -0.83
N ARG A 226 4.68 6.38 -0.55
CA ARG A 226 3.95 7.58 -0.97
C ARG A 226 4.48 8.87 -0.35
N VAL A 227 4.78 8.85 0.94
CA VAL A 227 5.37 10.01 1.65
C VAL A 227 6.75 10.34 1.07
N SER A 228 7.59 9.33 0.83
CA SER A 228 8.92 9.48 0.23
C SER A 228 8.84 10.09 -1.15
N TYR A 229 7.93 9.60 -1.99
CA TYR A 229 7.73 10.15 -3.32
C TYR A 229 7.30 11.62 -3.26
N GLN A 230 6.33 11.96 -2.41
CA GLN A 230 5.90 13.36 -2.26
C GLN A 230 7.03 14.27 -1.78
N LYS A 231 7.91 13.77 -0.92
CA LYS A 231 9.03 14.56 -0.42
C LYS A 231 10.13 14.74 -1.48
N LEU A 232 10.46 13.68 -2.21
CA LEU A 232 11.56 13.66 -3.17
C LEU A 232 11.14 14.27 -4.52
N PHE A 233 9.97 13.94 -5.02
CA PHE A 233 9.47 14.36 -6.34
C PHE A 233 8.40 15.45 -6.28
N GLY A 234 7.77 15.69 -5.11
CA GLY A 234 6.65 16.63 -5.00
C GLY A 234 6.99 18.09 -5.35
N ILE A 235 8.27 18.46 -5.41
CA ILE A 235 8.73 19.75 -5.92
C ILE A 235 8.29 19.97 -7.39
N GLN A 236 8.15 18.92 -8.20
CA GLN A 236 7.66 19.03 -9.58
C GLN A 236 6.16 19.39 -9.68
N THR A 237 5.32 18.97 -8.72
CA THR A 237 3.88 19.25 -8.78
C THR A 237 3.50 20.70 -8.47
N ARG A 238 4.43 21.51 -7.95
CA ARG A 238 4.25 22.95 -7.73
C ARG A 238 4.89 23.84 -8.81
N GLY A 239 5.68 23.26 -9.72
CA GLY A 239 6.44 24.00 -10.73
C GLY A 239 5.73 24.18 -12.07
N ASP A 240 4.92 23.20 -12.50
CA ASP A 240 4.46 23.14 -13.91
C ASP A 240 2.94 23.01 -14.09
N ASN A 241 2.13 23.56 -13.18
CA ASN A 241 0.71 23.84 -13.47
C ASN A 241 0.60 25.16 -14.24
N LYS A 242 1.06 25.14 -15.49
CA LYS A 242 0.67 26.08 -16.54
C LYS A 242 0.29 25.29 -17.80
N PHE A 243 -0.79 24.52 -17.73
CA PHE A 243 -1.60 24.15 -18.89
C PHE A 243 -3.06 23.99 -18.45
#